data_AF-A0A2M7GUY4-F1
#
_entry.id   AF-A0A2M7GUY4-F1
#
_cell.length_a   1.000
_cell.length_b   1.000
_cell.length_c   1.000
_cell.angle_alpha   90.00
_cell.angle_beta   90.00
_cell.angle_gamma   90.00
#
_symmetry.space_group_name_H-M   'P 1'
#
loop_
_entity.id
_entity.type
_entity.pdbx_description
1 polymer ?
#
loop_
_entity_poly.entity_id
_entity_poly.type
_entity_poly.pdbx_seq_one_letter_code
_entity_poly.pdbx_strand_id
1 'polypeptide(L)'
;MDSELIALLGASPQKRLETLKAQVKRYPHYGGILETYRQGFRPLAFRHWPVDANDRAYAARRFFGSATDAGLRFEAWADDVLRLRYTGWYADELQDETFRGAVFRLPAGRKGRERFVAGYGESLSEGFVLDLTEVWDGDFIGAAREADRLAERAAEDARAWQARESARLRLEDIAGELTTVRKDILNLCRSIREACPALAEHKPIREALRGALQNHLRHRLGLCEERDRLQAEYPGLGEETARAGLGPA
;
A
#
# COMPACT_ATOMS: atom_id res chain seq x y z
N MET A 1 6.58 6.25 -14.45
CA MET A 1 5.19 5.79 -14.65
C MET A 1 4.84 5.96 -16.11
N ASP A 2 4.57 4.86 -16.82
CA ASP A 2 4.24 4.90 -18.25
C ASP A 2 2.91 5.63 -18.50
N SER A 3 2.87 6.48 -19.52
CA SER A 3 1.69 7.23 -19.97
C SER A 3 0.50 6.35 -20.35
N GLU A 4 0.70 5.05 -20.58
CA GLU A 4 -0.35 4.06 -20.82
C GLU A 4 -1.18 3.74 -19.57
N LEU A 5 -0.62 3.86 -18.36
CA LEU A 5 -1.35 3.60 -17.11
C LEU A 5 -2.37 4.70 -16.79
N ILE A 6 -2.05 5.96 -17.11
CA ILE A 6 -2.93 7.12 -16.91
C ILE A 6 -4.15 7.06 -17.85
N ALA A 7 -3.98 6.48 -19.05
CA ALA A 7 -5.06 6.33 -20.04
C ALA A 7 -6.16 5.33 -19.62
N LEU A 8 -5.94 4.53 -18.56
CA LEU A 8 -6.88 3.51 -18.09
C LEU A 8 -8.01 4.06 -17.20
N LEU A 9 -7.92 5.31 -16.74
CA LEU A 9 -8.88 5.92 -15.83
C LEU A 9 -10.29 6.15 -16.44
N GLY A 10 -10.45 5.98 -17.76
CA GLY A 10 -11.74 6.09 -18.46
C GLY A 10 -12.27 4.80 -19.10
N ALA A 11 -11.59 3.65 -18.92
CA ALA A 11 -11.95 2.40 -19.58
C ALA A 11 -12.85 1.50 -18.70
N SER A 12 -13.71 0.70 -19.35
CA SER A 12 -14.53 -0.29 -18.64
C SER A 12 -13.64 -1.32 -17.92
N PRO A 13 -14.08 -1.90 -16.79
CA PRO A 13 -13.30 -2.85 -16.00
C PRO A 13 -12.74 -4.03 -16.83
N GLN A 14 -13.52 -4.60 -17.75
CA GLN A 14 -13.02 -5.65 -18.66
C GLN A 14 -11.87 -5.17 -19.54
N LYS A 15 -11.95 -3.96 -20.09
CA LYS A 15 -10.92 -3.43 -21.00
C LYS A 15 -9.62 -3.14 -20.25
N ARG A 16 -9.70 -2.65 -19.00
CA ARG A 16 -8.52 -2.50 -18.14
C ARG A 16 -7.85 -3.84 -17.85
N LEU A 17 -8.64 -4.85 -17.52
CA LEU A 17 -8.14 -6.20 -17.22
C LEU A 17 -7.44 -6.84 -18.44
N GLU A 18 -7.98 -6.70 -19.64
CA GLU A 18 -7.34 -7.21 -20.87
C GLU A 18 -6.02 -6.50 -21.19
N THR A 19 -5.97 -5.16 -21.03
CA THR A 19 -4.72 -4.40 -21.23
C THR A 19 -3.64 -4.79 -20.23
N LEU A 20 -4.02 -4.99 -18.95
CA LEU A 20 -3.10 -5.48 -17.93
C LEU A 20 -2.60 -6.89 -18.20
N LYS A 21 -3.47 -7.82 -18.63
CA LYS A 21 -3.06 -9.16 -19.06
C LYS A 21 -2.00 -9.09 -20.18
N ALA A 22 -2.19 -8.20 -21.15
CA ALA A 22 -1.23 -7.98 -22.22
C ALA A 22 0.11 -7.41 -21.70
N GLN A 23 0.06 -6.46 -20.76
CA GLN A 23 1.26 -5.88 -20.14
C GLN A 23 2.01 -6.89 -19.25
N VAL A 24 1.34 -7.73 -18.47
CA VAL A 24 2.03 -8.76 -17.65
C VAL A 24 2.67 -9.84 -18.53
N LYS A 25 2.04 -10.20 -19.65
CA LYS A 25 2.67 -11.07 -20.65
C LYS A 25 3.94 -10.43 -21.24
N ARG A 26 3.97 -9.09 -21.35
CA ARG A 26 5.10 -8.31 -21.85
C ARG A 26 6.17 -8.06 -20.78
N TYR A 27 5.78 -7.99 -19.51
CA TYR A 27 6.64 -7.71 -18.36
C TYR A 27 6.35 -8.70 -17.22
N PRO A 28 7.02 -9.87 -17.19
CA PRO A 28 6.70 -10.96 -16.26
C PRO A 28 6.83 -10.62 -14.78
N HIS A 29 7.59 -9.57 -14.44
CA HIS A 29 7.72 -9.07 -13.06
C HIS A 29 6.45 -8.37 -12.55
N TYR A 30 5.51 -8.00 -13.43
CA TYR A 30 4.14 -7.60 -13.06
C TYR A 30 3.22 -8.80 -12.79
N GLY A 31 3.76 -10.04 -12.77
CA GLY A 31 3.00 -11.27 -12.48
C GLY A 31 2.20 -11.19 -11.18
N GLY A 32 2.76 -10.60 -10.13
CA GLY A 32 2.06 -10.37 -8.86
C GLY A 32 0.86 -9.43 -9.01
N ILE A 33 0.94 -8.43 -9.88
CA ILE A 33 -0.15 -7.48 -10.14
C ILE A 33 -1.35 -8.21 -10.78
N LEU A 34 -1.14 -9.17 -11.70
CA LEU A 34 -2.23 -9.96 -12.27
C LEU A 34 -2.95 -10.84 -11.24
N GLU A 35 -2.24 -11.29 -10.22
CA GLU A 35 -2.79 -12.05 -9.10
C GLU A 35 -3.60 -11.14 -8.15
N THR A 36 -3.11 -9.92 -7.90
CA THR A 36 -3.85 -8.81 -7.26
C THR A 36 -5.11 -8.43 -8.04
N TYR A 37 -5.10 -8.51 -9.38
CA TYR A 37 -6.27 -8.27 -10.24
C TYR A 37 -7.23 -9.47 -10.33
N ARG A 38 -6.73 -10.71 -10.28
CA ARG A 38 -7.55 -11.95 -10.32
C ARG A 38 -8.33 -12.19 -9.02
N GLN A 39 -7.87 -11.66 -7.90
CA GLN A 39 -8.57 -11.76 -6.61
C GLN A 39 -9.80 -10.83 -6.48
N GLY A 40 -10.25 -10.24 -7.59
CA GLY A 40 -11.28 -9.21 -7.62
C GLY A 40 -10.69 -7.87 -7.17
N PHE A 41 -11.31 -6.77 -7.58
CA PHE A 41 -10.99 -5.43 -7.10
C PHE A 41 -11.31 -5.37 -5.59
N ARG A 42 -10.47 -5.98 -4.75
CA ARG A 42 -10.61 -5.86 -3.32
C ARG A 42 -10.32 -4.40 -2.98
N PRO A 43 -11.08 -3.78 -2.07
CA PRO A 43 -10.77 -2.48 -1.52
C PRO A 43 -9.34 -2.47 -0.99
N LEU A 44 -8.66 -1.33 -0.97
CA LEU A 44 -7.29 -1.24 -0.44
C LEU A 44 -7.18 -1.84 0.97
N ALA A 45 -8.22 -1.64 1.79
CA ALA A 45 -8.34 -2.23 3.12
C ALA A 45 -8.27 -3.78 3.16
N PHE A 46 -8.52 -4.47 2.04
CA PHE A 46 -8.52 -5.93 1.93
C PHE A 46 -7.35 -6.50 1.12
N ARG A 47 -6.55 -5.67 0.46
CA ARG A 47 -5.50 -6.18 -0.42
C ARG A 47 -4.21 -6.52 0.31
N HIS A 48 -3.85 -5.79 1.37
CA HIS A 48 -2.42 -5.75 1.72
C HIS A 48 -2.07 -5.70 3.21
N TRP A 49 -3.04 -5.74 4.13
CA TRP A 49 -2.73 -5.96 5.54
C TRP A 49 -2.76 -7.46 5.86
N PRO A 50 -1.76 -8.02 6.58
CA PRO A 50 -1.93 -9.31 7.23
C PRO A 50 -2.98 -9.13 8.32
N VAL A 51 -4.25 -9.29 7.93
CA VAL A 51 -5.37 -9.28 8.85
C VAL A 51 -5.09 -10.39 9.85
N ASP A 52 -5.01 -10.05 11.14
CA ASP A 52 -5.02 -11.09 12.16
C ASP A 52 -6.30 -11.89 11.94
N ALA A 53 -6.17 -13.13 11.49
CA ALA A 53 -7.32 -13.99 11.22
C ALA A 53 -8.16 -14.22 12.50
N ASN A 54 -7.61 -13.88 13.68
CA ASN A 54 -8.31 -13.90 14.95
C ASN A 54 -9.07 -12.60 15.27
N ASP A 55 -8.87 -11.51 14.51
CA ASP A 55 -9.68 -10.30 14.65
C ASP A 55 -11.07 -10.55 14.06
N ARG A 56 -11.98 -10.93 14.95
CA ARG A 56 -13.39 -11.19 14.62
C ARG A 56 -14.09 -9.98 14.01
N ALA A 57 -13.72 -8.76 14.40
CA ALA A 57 -14.34 -7.55 13.88
C ALA A 57 -13.95 -7.36 12.40
N TYR A 58 -12.68 -7.60 12.07
CA TYR A 58 -12.22 -7.60 10.69
C TYR A 58 -12.77 -8.76 9.86
N ALA A 59 -12.87 -9.97 10.42
CA ALA A 59 -13.38 -11.15 9.72
C ALA A 59 -14.86 -11.01 9.29
N ALA A 60 -15.61 -10.16 9.99
CA ALA A 60 -16.99 -9.82 9.66
C ALA A 60 -17.11 -8.77 8.54
N ARG A 61 -16.04 -8.04 8.23
CA ARG A 61 -16.02 -7.10 7.11
C ARG A 61 -16.00 -7.87 5.79
N ARG A 62 -16.83 -7.44 4.84
CA ARG A 62 -16.95 -8.09 3.52
C ARG A 62 -17.05 -7.06 2.41
N PHE A 63 -16.29 -7.27 1.35
CA PHE A 63 -16.41 -6.49 0.14
C PHE A 63 -17.53 -7.00 -0.77
N PHE A 64 -18.29 -6.07 -1.33
CA PHE A 64 -19.29 -6.33 -2.36
C PHE A 64 -19.13 -5.32 -3.50
N GLY A 65 -19.25 -5.79 -4.74
CA GLY A 65 -19.17 -4.94 -5.92
C GLY A 65 -20.34 -3.96 -6.05
N SER A 66 -21.48 -4.27 -5.43
CA SER A 66 -22.61 -3.36 -5.31
C SER A 66 -23.46 -3.72 -4.08
N ALA A 67 -24.32 -2.79 -3.64
CA ALA A 67 -25.30 -3.05 -2.58
C ALA A 67 -26.23 -4.22 -2.94
N THR A 68 -26.63 -4.29 -4.21
CA THR A 68 -27.53 -5.32 -4.74
C THR A 68 -26.90 -6.71 -4.64
N ASP A 69 -25.59 -6.84 -4.91
CA ASP A 69 -24.87 -8.12 -4.77
C ASP A 69 -24.83 -8.62 -3.32
N ALA A 70 -24.85 -7.69 -2.36
CA ALA A 70 -24.98 -8.01 -0.94
C ALA A 70 -26.42 -8.34 -0.52
N GLY A 71 -27.40 -8.25 -1.44
CA GLY A 71 -28.82 -8.34 -1.13
C GLY A 71 -29.32 -7.18 -0.26
N LEU A 72 -28.63 -6.03 -0.30
CA LEU A 72 -28.95 -4.84 0.48
C LEU A 72 -29.38 -3.69 -0.42
N ARG A 73 -30.02 -2.69 0.19
CA ARG A 73 -30.33 -1.41 -0.46
C ARG A 73 -29.45 -0.32 0.12
N PHE A 74 -28.72 0.40 -0.73
CA PHE A 74 -28.05 1.63 -0.31
C PHE A 74 -29.11 2.68 0.07
N GLU A 75 -28.99 3.26 1.26
CA GLU A 75 -29.91 4.30 1.74
C GLU A 75 -29.29 5.69 1.67
N ALA A 76 -28.10 5.88 2.24
CA ALA A 76 -27.45 7.19 2.27
C ALA A 76 -25.97 7.10 2.63
N TRP A 77 -25.25 8.19 2.36
CA TRP A 77 -23.92 8.43 2.91
C TRP A 77 -24.01 9.00 4.33
N ALA A 78 -23.06 8.63 5.18
CA ALA A 78 -23.05 9.00 6.59
C ALA A 78 -22.95 10.52 6.81
N ASP A 79 -22.13 11.21 6.02
CA ASP A 79 -21.97 12.65 6.07
C ASP A 79 -23.25 13.42 5.73
N ASP A 80 -24.03 12.92 4.78
CA ASP A 80 -25.34 13.49 4.42
C ASP A 80 -26.34 13.34 5.58
N VAL A 81 -26.37 12.16 6.21
CA VAL A 81 -27.28 11.84 7.34
C VAL A 81 -26.91 12.64 8.58
N LEU A 82 -25.63 12.72 8.90
CA LEU A 82 -25.10 13.35 10.11
C LEU A 82 -24.84 14.85 9.94
N ARG A 83 -24.96 15.38 8.72
CA ARG A 83 -24.69 16.78 8.36
C ARG A 83 -23.26 17.19 8.72
N LEU A 84 -22.31 16.32 8.41
CA LEU A 84 -20.89 16.57 8.64
C LEU A 84 -20.38 17.65 7.69
N ARG A 85 -19.28 18.31 8.08
CA ARG A 85 -18.64 19.35 7.25
C ARG A 85 -17.60 18.79 6.29
N TYR A 86 -17.50 17.47 6.20
CA TYR A 86 -16.59 16.73 5.34
C TYR A 86 -17.36 15.58 4.68
N THR A 87 -16.87 15.11 3.53
CA THR A 87 -17.53 14.08 2.71
C THR A 87 -16.82 12.73 2.78
N GLY A 88 -15.83 12.57 3.66
CA GLY A 88 -15.06 11.35 3.85
C GLY A 88 -13.72 11.61 4.52
N TRP A 89 -12.91 10.56 4.58
CA TRP A 89 -11.60 10.53 5.22
C TRP A 89 -10.52 10.24 4.18
N TYR A 90 -9.46 11.04 4.16
CA TYR A 90 -8.37 10.86 3.21
C TYR A 90 -7.52 9.63 3.54
N ALA A 91 -7.34 8.77 2.54
CA ALA A 91 -6.60 7.52 2.61
C ALA A 91 -5.08 7.72 2.53
N ASP A 92 -4.64 8.89 2.08
CA ASP A 92 -3.27 9.18 1.73
C ASP A 92 -2.90 10.65 2.00
N GLU A 93 -1.64 11.01 1.79
CA GLU A 93 -1.15 12.39 1.99
C GLU A 93 -1.50 13.32 0.83
N LEU A 94 -1.70 12.79 -0.39
CA LEU A 94 -2.01 13.58 -1.57
C LEU A 94 -3.49 13.96 -1.66
N GLN A 95 -4.32 13.38 -0.79
CA GLN A 95 -5.76 13.64 -0.69
C GLN A 95 -6.53 13.26 -1.97
N ASP A 96 -6.03 12.31 -2.74
CA ASP A 96 -6.65 11.86 -3.99
C ASP A 96 -7.59 10.66 -3.79
N GLU A 97 -7.44 9.95 -2.68
CA GLU A 97 -8.28 8.83 -2.30
C GLU A 97 -9.02 9.08 -0.98
N THR A 98 -10.32 8.76 -0.96
CA THR A 98 -11.17 8.97 0.21
C THR A 98 -12.02 7.74 0.54
N PHE A 99 -12.19 7.51 1.83
CA PHE A 99 -13.15 6.56 2.40
C PHE A 99 -14.39 7.33 2.85
N ARG A 100 -15.57 6.94 2.39
CA ARG A 100 -16.85 7.58 2.74
C ARG A 100 -17.80 6.58 3.39
N GLY A 101 -18.27 6.89 4.59
CA GLY A 101 -19.21 6.04 5.33
C GLY A 101 -20.54 5.89 4.60
N ALA A 102 -21.04 4.66 4.47
CA ALA A 102 -22.26 4.31 3.74
C ALA A 102 -23.21 3.48 4.63
N VAL A 103 -24.51 3.78 4.54
CA VAL A 103 -25.55 3.05 5.29
C VAL A 103 -26.43 2.27 4.33
N PHE A 104 -26.64 1.00 4.66
CA PHE A 104 -27.43 0.06 3.86
C PHE A 104 -28.61 -0.46 4.67
N ARG A 105 -29.75 -0.69 4.03
CA ARG A 105 -30.95 -1.30 4.62
C ARG A 105 -31.10 -2.74 4.16
N LEU A 106 -31.46 -3.61 5.10
CA LEU A 106 -31.81 -5.00 4.86
C LEU A 106 -33.23 -5.12 4.27
N PRO A 107 -33.48 -6.02 3.30
CA PRO A 107 -34.74 -6.11 2.56
C PRO A 107 -35.94 -6.59 3.39
N ALA A 108 -35.72 -7.22 4.55
CA ALA A 108 -36.78 -7.64 5.45
C ALA A 108 -36.47 -7.22 6.89
N GLY A 109 -37.36 -6.43 7.49
CA GLY A 109 -37.31 -6.10 8.90
C GLY A 109 -37.73 -7.28 9.78
N ARG A 110 -36.94 -7.64 10.79
CA ARG A 110 -37.41 -8.58 11.81
C ARG A 110 -38.49 -7.85 12.62
N LYS A 111 -39.71 -8.38 12.70
CA LYS A 111 -40.85 -7.75 13.39
C LYS A 111 -41.27 -6.37 12.82
N GLY A 112 -41.10 -6.16 11.51
CA GLY A 112 -41.56 -4.93 10.85
C GLY A 112 -40.73 -3.67 11.13
N ARG A 113 -39.57 -3.79 11.79
CA ARG A 113 -38.62 -2.69 11.98
C ARG A 113 -37.58 -2.70 10.87
N GLU A 114 -37.26 -1.53 10.34
CA GLU A 114 -36.14 -1.37 9.42
C GLU A 114 -34.83 -1.75 10.11
N ARG A 115 -33.90 -2.34 9.37
CA ARG A 115 -32.61 -2.79 9.90
C ARG A 115 -31.51 -2.29 9.00
N PHE A 116 -30.48 -1.72 9.62
CA PHE A 116 -29.40 -1.06 8.91
C PHE A 116 -28.06 -1.74 9.18
N VAL A 117 -27.20 -1.68 8.18
CA VAL A 117 -25.82 -2.18 8.20
C VAL A 117 -24.91 -1.02 7.85
N ALA A 118 -23.84 -0.87 8.64
CA ALA A 118 -22.82 0.14 8.41
C ALA A 118 -21.75 -0.39 7.44
N GLY A 119 -21.20 0.50 6.64
CA GLY A 119 -20.11 0.19 5.72
C GLY A 119 -19.42 1.45 5.25
N TYR A 120 -18.55 1.32 4.25
CA TYR A 120 -17.92 2.44 3.58
C TYR A 120 -17.66 2.13 2.11
N GLY A 121 -17.57 3.18 1.30
CA GLY A 121 -17.07 3.13 -0.08
C GLY A 121 -15.70 3.81 -0.18
N GLU A 122 -14.91 3.39 -1.16
CA GLU A 122 -13.61 4.00 -1.50
C GLU A 122 -13.80 4.80 -2.80
N SER A 123 -13.24 6.01 -2.91
CA SER A 123 -13.41 6.86 -4.09
C SER A 123 -12.88 6.24 -5.40
N LEU A 124 -11.89 5.34 -5.29
CA LEU A 124 -11.29 4.63 -6.42
C LEU A 124 -11.90 3.24 -6.66
N SER A 125 -12.88 2.82 -5.86
CA SER A 125 -13.57 1.54 -5.98
C SER A 125 -15.04 1.73 -6.32
N GLU A 126 -15.58 0.84 -7.16
CA GLU A 126 -17.02 0.85 -7.48
C GLU A 126 -17.86 0.10 -6.43
N GLY A 127 -17.22 -0.53 -5.44
CA GLY A 127 -17.88 -1.36 -4.43
C GLY A 127 -17.83 -0.79 -3.01
N PHE A 128 -18.32 -1.59 -2.07
CA PHE A 128 -18.45 -1.23 -0.66
C PHE A 128 -17.89 -2.31 0.25
N VAL A 129 -17.35 -1.88 1.38
CA VAL A 129 -17.06 -2.76 2.51
C VAL A 129 -18.19 -2.62 3.51
N LEU A 130 -18.79 -3.75 3.87
CA LEU A 130 -19.83 -3.82 4.87
C LEU A 130 -19.29 -4.44 6.15
N ASP A 131 -19.62 -3.86 7.29
CA ASP A 131 -19.37 -4.47 8.59
C ASP A 131 -20.62 -5.22 9.05
N LEU A 132 -20.52 -6.55 9.07
CA LEU A 132 -21.62 -7.44 9.45
C LEU A 132 -21.57 -7.85 10.94
N THR A 133 -20.70 -7.23 11.75
CA THR A 133 -20.65 -7.49 13.20
C THR A 133 -21.92 -7.04 13.91
N GLU A 134 -22.49 -5.91 13.50
CA GLU A 134 -23.62 -5.27 14.14
C GLU A 134 -24.71 -4.90 13.11
N VAL A 135 -25.96 -5.17 13.48
CA VAL A 135 -27.14 -4.78 12.70
C VAL A 135 -27.98 -3.85 13.58
N TRP A 136 -28.25 -2.65 13.06
CA TRP A 136 -28.93 -1.59 13.79
C TRP A 136 -30.43 -1.67 13.56
N ASP A 137 -31.19 -2.09 14.59
CA ASP A 137 -32.64 -2.28 14.53
C ASP A 137 -33.39 -0.94 14.74
N GLY A 138 -33.77 -0.28 13.65
CA GLY A 138 -34.54 0.97 13.67
C GLY A 138 -33.73 2.22 14.04
N ASP A 139 -32.41 2.09 14.23
CA ASP A 139 -31.51 3.20 14.54
C ASP A 139 -30.63 3.56 13.34
N PHE A 140 -31.21 4.35 12.43
CA PHE A 140 -30.52 4.82 11.24
C PHE A 140 -29.35 5.77 11.54
N ILE A 141 -29.50 6.62 12.58
CA ILE A 141 -28.47 7.58 12.97
C ILE A 141 -27.28 6.88 13.62
N GLY A 142 -27.53 5.86 14.45
CA GLY A 142 -26.49 5.00 15.00
C GLY A 142 -25.68 4.30 13.91
N ALA A 143 -26.37 3.70 12.93
CA ALA A 143 -25.71 3.08 11.78
C ALA A 143 -24.86 4.07 10.96
N ALA A 144 -25.34 5.31 10.77
CA ALA A 144 -24.58 6.35 10.08
C ALA A 144 -23.31 6.76 10.85
N ARG A 145 -23.38 6.88 12.18
CA ARG A 145 -22.20 7.17 13.02
C ARG A 145 -21.17 6.06 12.94
N GLU A 146 -21.61 4.81 12.93
CA GLU A 146 -20.69 3.68 12.83
C GLU A 146 -20.07 3.57 11.43
N ALA A 147 -20.85 3.85 10.38
CA ALA A 147 -20.35 3.90 9.01
C ALA A 147 -19.23 4.95 8.84
N ASP A 148 -19.39 6.14 9.44
CA ASP A 148 -18.36 7.18 9.41
C ASP A 148 -17.08 6.75 10.17
N ARG A 149 -17.21 6.18 11.38
CA ARG A 149 -16.07 5.63 12.13
C ARG A 149 -15.36 4.50 11.39
N LEU A 150 -16.10 3.66 10.67
CA LEU A 150 -15.51 2.60 9.85
C LEU A 150 -14.68 3.18 8.71
N ALA A 151 -15.17 4.24 8.06
CA ALA A 151 -14.43 4.95 7.03
C ALA A 151 -13.17 5.64 7.58
N GLU A 152 -13.26 6.27 8.76
CA GLU A 152 -12.10 6.87 9.46
C GLU A 152 -11.00 5.84 9.74
N ARG A 153 -11.36 4.72 10.38
CA ARG A 153 -10.41 3.64 10.67
C ARG A 153 -9.79 3.08 9.39
N ALA A 154 -10.59 2.82 8.37
CA ALA A 154 -10.08 2.30 7.10
C ALA A 154 -9.09 3.27 6.43
N ALA A 155 -9.33 4.58 6.53
CA ALA A 155 -8.41 5.60 6.03
C ALA A 155 -7.11 5.68 6.85
N GLU A 156 -7.17 5.53 8.17
CA GLU A 156 -5.98 5.42 9.02
C GLU A 156 -5.15 4.17 8.72
N ASP A 157 -5.81 3.02 8.56
CA ASP A 157 -5.16 1.75 8.22
C ASP A 157 -4.50 1.83 6.83
N ALA A 158 -5.16 2.47 5.86
CA ALA A 158 -4.60 2.71 4.53
C ALA A 158 -3.32 3.56 4.59
N ARG A 159 -3.34 4.67 5.35
CA ARG A 159 -2.16 5.53 5.55
C ARG A 159 -1.00 4.79 6.22
N ALA A 160 -1.30 4.06 7.30
CA ALA A 160 -0.30 3.27 8.02
C ALA A 160 0.32 2.19 7.12
N TRP A 161 -0.50 1.53 6.29
CA TRP A 161 -0.03 0.57 5.32
C TRP A 161 0.84 1.22 4.24
N GLN A 162 0.42 2.34 3.66
CA GLN A 162 1.18 3.04 2.62
C GLN A 162 2.54 3.51 3.13
N ALA A 163 2.61 4.02 4.37
CA ALA A 163 3.87 4.39 5.02
C ALA A 163 4.79 3.16 5.19
N ARG A 164 4.26 2.04 5.69
CA ARG A 164 5.01 0.79 5.84
C ARG A 164 5.50 0.25 4.49
N GLU A 165 4.67 0.27 3.46
CA GLU A 165 5.01 -0.25 2.14
C GLU A 165 6.05 0.64 1.46
N SER A 166 5.95 1.97 1.61
CA SER A 166 6.98 2.90 1.16
C SER A 166 8.33 2.62 1.83
N ALA A 167 8.33 2.40 3.15
CA ALA A 167 9.52 2.01 3.90
C ALA A 167 10.09 0.66 3.41
N ARG A 168 9.23 -0.32 3.14
CA ARG A 168 9.62 -1.63 2.59
C ARG A 168 10.33 -1.47 1.25
N LEU A 169 9.73 -0.75 0.30
CA LEU A 169 10.34 -0.48 -1.01
C LEU A 169 11.67 0.25 -0.87
N ARG A 170 11.76 1.24 0.02
CA ARG A 170 13.02 1.95 0.28
C ARG A 170 14.11 1.03 0.81
N LEU A 171 13.77 0.05 1.66
CA LEU A 171 14.72 -0.96 2.13
C LEU A 171 15.23 -1.85 0.97
N GLU A 172 14.37 -2.20 0.01
CA GLU A 172 14.79 -2.94 -1.18
C GLU A 172 15.76 -2.12 -2.05
N ASP A 173 15.46 -0.84 -2.26
CA ASP A 173 16.33 0.08 -2.99
C ASP A 173 17.70 0.20 -2.30
N ILE A 174 17.72 0.40 -0.97
CA ILE A 174 18.94 0.46 -0.18
C ILE A 174 19.77 -0.82 -0.32
N ALA A 175 19.14 -2.00 -0.34
CA ALA A 175 19.87 -3.26 -0.54
C ALA A 175 20.53 -3.32 -1.92
N GLY A 176 19.85 -2.84 -2.97
CA GLY A 176 20.40 -2.70 -4.31
C GLY A 176 21.55 -1.69 -4.39
N GLU A 177 21.39 -0.53 -3.76
CA GLU A 177 22.41 0.51 -3.68
C GLU A 177 23.66 0.03 -2.93
N LEU A 178 23.49 -0.65 -1.78
CA LEU A 178 24.58 -1.24 -1.01
C LEU A 178 25.38 -2.26 -1.83
N THR A 179 24.68 -3.09 -2.62
CA THR A 179 25.31 -4.06 -3.52
C THR A 179 26.14 -3.35 -4.60
N THR A 180 25.62 -2.26 -5.15
CA THR A 180 26.31 -1.44 -6.16
C THR A 180 27.54 -0.76 -5.56
N VAL A 181 27.40 -0.08 -4.42
CA VAL A 181 28.50 0.58 -3.72
C VAL A 181 29.60 -0.42 -3.32
N ARG A 182 29.24 -1.63 -2.89
CA ARG A 182 30.21 -2.71 -2.62
C ARG A 182 31.00 -3.08 -3.87
N LYS A 183 30.35 -3.24 -5.02
CA LYS A 183 31.01 -3.55 -6.30
C LYS A 183 31.95 -2.41 -6.70
N ASP A 184 31.51 -1.16 -6.57
CA ASP A 184 32.32 0.01 -6.90
C ASP A 184 33.57 0.11 -6.04
N ILE A 185 33.44 -0.10 -4.72
CA ILE A 185 34.59 -0.16 -3.81
C ILE A 185 35.57 -1.26 -4.23
N LEU A 186 35.08 -2.47 -4.53
CA LEU A 186 35.95 -3.59 -4.93
C LEU A 186 36.65 -3.32 -6.27
N ASN A 187 35.94 -2.76 -7.23
CA ASN A 187 36.48 -2.38 -8.53
C ASN A 187 37.54 -1.28 -8.36
N LEU A 188 37.26 -0.25 -7.58
CA LEU A 188 38.22 0.82 -7.26
C LEU A 188 39.47 0.26 -6.58
N CYS A 189 39.31 -0.61 -5.58
CA CYS A 189 40.45 -1.28 -4.93
C CYS A 189 41.27 -2.14 -5.90
N ARG A 190 40.62 -2.81 -6.86
CA ARG A 190 41.30 -3.57 -7.91
C ARG A 190 42.09 -2.65 -8.84
N SER A 191 41.47 -1.60 -9.35
CA SER A 191 42.13 -0.60 -10.21
C SER A 191 43.30 0.08 -9.51
N ILE A 192 43.17 0.41 -8.22
CA ILE A 192 44.28 0.94 -7.40
C ILE A 192 45.43 -0.08 -7.34
N ARG A 193 45.13 -1.37 -7.14
CA ARG A 193 46.14 -2.43 -7.04
C ARG A 193 46.88 -2.64 -8.37
N GLU A 194 46.15 -2.66 -9.49
CA GLU A 194 46.71 -2.81 -10.83
C GLU A 194 47.59 -1.61 -11.22
N ALA A 195 47.19 -0.40 -10.86
CA ALA A 195 47.95 0.82 -11.15
C ALA A 195 49.03 1.13 -10.10
N CYS A 196 49.14 0.36 -9.02
CA CYS A 196 49.98 0.65 -7.86
C CYS A 196 51.46 0.97 -8.18
N PRO A 197 52.14 0.26 -9.11
CA PRO A 197 53.52 0.58 -9.49
C PRO A 197 53.68 1.97 -10.10
N ALA A 198 52.71 2.42 -10.90
CA ALA A 198 52.72 3.74 -11.54
C ALA A 198 52.19 4.86 -10.61
N LEU A 199 51.29 4.52 -9.68
CA LEU A 199 50.68 5.48 -8.75
C LEU A 199 51.63 6.00 -7.67
N ALA A 200 52.77 5.34 -7.44
CA ALA A 200 53.72 5.72 -6.40
C ALA A 200 54.25 7.16 -6.59
N GLU A 201 54.42 7.59 -7.85
CA GLU A 201 55.01 8.87 -8.23
C GLU A 201 53.98 10.00 -8.37
N HIS A 202 52.69 9.67 -8.53
CA HIS A 202 51.64 10.65 -8.81
C HIS A 202 50.76 10.95 -7.58
N LYS A 203 51.22 11.86 -6.71
CA LYS A 203 50.50 12.30 -5.50
C LYS A 203 49.04 12.73 -5.75
N PRO A 204 48.71 13.57 -6.76
CA PRO A 204 47.33 14.03 -6.96
C PRO A 204 46.36 12.89 -7.27
N ILE A 205 46.81 11.89 -8.03
CA ILE A 205 45.98 10.73 -8.39
C ILE A 205 45.68 9.89 -7.15
N ARG A 206 46.66 9.68 -6.27
CA ARG A 206 46.44 8.96 -5.00
C ARG A 206 45.44 9.68 -4.09
N GLU A 207 45.52 11.00 -3.99
CA GLU A 207 44.58 11.79 -3.20
C GLU A 207 43.17 11.71 -3.76
N ALA A 208 43.02 11.79 -5.09
CA ALA A 208 41.73 11.60 -5.76
C ALA A 208 41.12 10.21 -5.50
N LEU A 209 41.92 9.15 -5.62
CA LEU A 209 41.47 7.76 -5.38
C LEU A 209 41.08 7.54 -3.91
N ARG A 210 41.85 8.10 -2.97
CA ARG A 210 41.50 8.08 -1.54
C ARG A 210 40.20 8.83 -1.28
N GLY A 211 40.02 10.01 -1.87
CA GLY A 211 38.79 10.78 -1.78
C GLY A 211 37.58 10.01 -2.32
N ALA A 212 37.73 9.38 -3.48
CA ALA A 212 36.68 8.53 -4.06
C ALA A 212 36.31 7.35 -3.14
N LEU A 213 37.30 6.65 -2.59
CA LEU A 213 37.06 5.56 -1.63
C LEU A 213 36.35 6.06 -0.37
N GLN A 214 36.78 7.19 0.19
CA GLN A 214 36.12 7.81 1.35
C GLN A 214 34.68 8.23 1.04
N ASN A 215 34.39 8.70 -0.17
CA ASN A 215 33.04 9.02 -0.60
C ASN A 215 32.15 7.78 -0.63
N HIS A 216 32.62 6.68 -1.25
CA HIS A 216 31.86 5.43 -1.27
C HIS A 216 31.64 4.86 0.14
N LEU A 217 32.63 4.93 1.02
CA LEU A 217 32.50 4.48 2.42
C LEU A 217 31.49 5.31 3.21
N ARG A 218 31.49 6.64 3.04
CA ARG A 218 30.49 7.53 3.66
C ARG A 218 29.09 7.25 3.13
N HIS A 219 28.95 7.08 1.81
CA HIS A 219 27.66 6.73 1.20
C HIS A 219 27.12 5.41 1.75
N ARG A 220 27.97 4.36 1.80
CA ARG A 220 27.62 3.08 2.41
C ARG A 220 27.16 3.23 3.86
N LEU A 221 27.84 4.05 4.65
CA LEU A 221 27.46 4.28 6.06
C LEU A 221 26.07 4.93 6.15
N GLY A 222 25.81 5.97 5.35
CA GLY A 222 24.50 6.62 5.32
C GLY A 222 23.36 5.67 4.93
N LEU A 223 23.60 4.78 3.96
CA LEU A 223 22.62 3.74 3.59
C LEU A 223 22.36 2.75 4.73
N CYS A 224 23.40 2.35 5.46
CA CYS A 224 23.23 1.49 6.65
C CYS A 224 22.43 2.19 7.75
N GLU A 225 22.73 3.45 8.06
CA GLU A 225 22.01 4.24 9.06
C GLU A 225 20.54 4.43 8.68
N GLU A 226 20.25 4.70 7.40
CA GLU A 226 18.89 4.82 6.90
C GLU A 226 18.12 3.50 7.01
N ARG A 227 18.74 2.38 6.61
CA ARG A 227 18.16 1.04 6.76
C ARG A 227 17.83 0.74 8.23
N ASP A 228 18.79 0.98 9.13
CA ASP A 228 18.63 0.68 10.56
C ASP A 228 17.52 1.54 11.18
N ARG A 229 17.41 2.81 10.77
CA ARG A 229 16.30 3.70 11.15
C ARG A 229 14.94 3.17 10.67
N LEU A 230 14.81 2.79 9.39
CA LEU A 230 13.54 2.26 8.85
C LEU A 230 13.14 0.94 9.52
N GLN A 231 14.11 0.07 9.82
CA GLN A 231 13.86 -1.19 10.53
C GLN A 231 13.44 -0.96 11.99
N ALA A 232 13.94 0.10 12.63
CA ALA A 232 13.51 0.49 13.97
C ALA A 232 12.10 1.09 13.99
N GLU A 233 11.75 1.91 12.99
CA GLU A 233 10.44 2.54 12.85
C GLU A 233 9.33 1.54 12.49
N TYR A 234 9.65 0.54 11.66
CA TYR A 234 8.71 -0.49 11.21
C TYR A 234 9.20 -1.91 11.56
N PRO A 235 9.03 -2.34 12.83
CA PRO A 235 9.38 -3.69 13.27
C PRO A 235 8.74 -4.78 12.41
N GLY A 236 9.50 -5.83 12.11
CA GLY A 236 9.07 -6.95 11.26
C GLY A 236 9.45 -6.81 9.79
N LEU A 237 9.62 -5.59 9.25
CA LEU A 237 10.09 -5.41 7.87
C LEU A 237 11.49 -6.00 7.65
N GLY A 238 12.36 -5.95 8.67
CA GLY A 238 13.69 -6.57 8.60
C GLY A 238 13.65 -8.08 8.41
N GLU A 239 12.69 -8.77 9.05
CA GLU A 239 12.53 -10.22 8.88
C GLU A 239 11.91 -10.58 7.53
N GLU A 240 10.93 -9.79 7.08
CA GLU A 240 10.28 -9.95 5.78
C GLU A 240 11.28 -9.78 4.63
N THR A 241 12.07 -8.70 4.68
CA THR A 241 13.13 -8.45 3.69
C THR A 241 14.22 -9.54 3.73
N ALA A 242 14.60 -10.03 4.92
CA ALA A 242 15.52 -11.15 5.05
C ALA A 242 14.97 -12.45 4.43
N ARG A 243 13.68 -12.77 4.68
CA ARG A 243 13.01 -13.94 4.08
C ARG A 243 12.90 -13.84 2.55
N ALA A 244 12.75 -12.63 2.02
CA ALA A 244 12.76 -12.37 0.58
C ALA A 244 14.15 -12.56 -0.08
N GLY A 245 15.18 -12.91 0.70
CA GLY A 245 16.55 -13.06 0.19
C GLY A 245 17.28 -11.73 0.00
N LEU A 246 16.73 -10.64 0.54
CA LEU A 246 17.34 -9.30 0.55
C LEU A 246 18.10 -9.02 1.85
N GLY A 247 18.27 -10.04 2.70
CA GLY A 247 19.01 -9.95 3.95
C GLY A 247 20.49 -9.60 3.75
N PRO A 248 21.15 -9.03 4.76
CA PRO A 248 22.55 -8.63 4.67
C PRO A 248 23.45 -9.83 4.38
N ALA A 249 24.19 -9.77 3.27
CA ALA A 249 25.23 -10.72 2.88
C ALA A 249 26.61 -10.36 3.43
#